data_AF-A0A949XTG3-F1
#
_entry.id   AF-A0A949XTG3-F1
#
_cell.length_a   1.000
_cell.length_b   1.000
_cell.length_c   1.000
_cell.angle_alpha   90.00
_cell.angle_beta   90.00
_cell.angle_gamma   90.00
#
_symmetry.space_group_name_H-M   'P 1'
#
loop_
_entity.id
_entity.type
_entity.pdbx_description
1 polymer ?
#
loop_
_entity_poly.entity_id
_entity_poly.type
_entity_poly.pdbx_seq_one_letter_code
_entity_poly.pdbx_strand_id
1 'polypeptide(L)'
;TNVVHPALSVVTTISYDHTRLLGTTLEAIATEKAGILKRGRPAISGVREPEARAPIARIARQRGCALRELDVDFTYRYEPPTPPLARPAAGRVAVRSWRTDWGVLDLPLLGPHQARNAAVALASLDVLAEQGLVVDRAAVVRGFATLRWPARVEVLGESPYLVIDGAHNVASAEALVETLRACFPVTHRTLVFGTTRDKDLKGQLRALLPCFDALVATRYVENPRSVPPEDVAAAILELDGRATSVTADPAEALAAARRIAPRDGLICVTGSLFLAAEARALILKNETVPAMSRVMT
;
A
#
# COMPACT_ATOMS: atom_id res chain seq x y z
N THR A 1 1.38 19.69 -6.62
CA THR A 1 2.51 19.21 -7.45
C THR A 1 2.35 19.49 -8.94
N ASN A 2 1.16 19.80 -9.46
CA ASN A 2 0.92 19.94 -10.91
C ASN A 2 1.45 21.25 -11.56
N VAL A 3 2.33 21.99 -10.90
CA VAL A 3 2.96 23.21 -11.43
C VAL A 3 4.23 22.94 -12.26
N VAL A 4 4.65 21.66 -12.34
CA VAL A 4 5.87 21.24 -13.06
C VAL A 4 5.57 20.76 -14.49
N HIS A 5 6.62 20.66 -15.31
CA HIS A 5 6.60 20.07 -16.64
C HIS A 5 7.55 18.85 -16.68
N PRO A 6 7.09 17.65 -16.30
CA PRO A 6 7.97 16.50 -16.13
C PRO A 6 8.38 15.88 -17.47
N ALA A 7 9.45 15.10 -17.44
CA ALA A 7 9.90 14.26 -18.55
C ALA A 7 8.87 13.18 -18.91
N LEU A 8 8.16 12.65 -17.90
CA LEU A 8 7.14 11.62 -18.00
C LEU A 8 6.07 11.86 -16.92
N SER A 9 4.79 11.65 -17.25
CA SER A 9 3.70 11.59 -16.29
C SER A 9 3.22 10.15 -16.09
N VAL A 10 3.00 9.71 -14.85
CA VAL A 10 2.61 8.33 -14.54
C VAL A 10 1.32 8.31 -13.71
N VAL A 11 0.33 7.57 -14.18
CA VAL A 11 -0.89 7.24 -13.44
C VAL A 11 -0.83 5.76 -13.05
N THR A 12 -0.60 5.46 -11.77
CA THR A 12 -0.38 4.07 -11.31
C THR A 12 -1.67 3.25 -11.30
N THR A 13 -2.66 3.70 -10.55
CA THR A 13 -3.98 3.08 -10.38
C THR A 13 -5.05 4.15 -10.19
N ILE A 14 -6.32 3.80 -10.46
CA ILE A 14 -7.49 4.60 -10.10
C ILE A 14 -8.33 3.76 -9.15
N SER A 15 -8.72 4.36 -8.03
CA SER A 15 -9.64 3.77 -7.07
C SER A 15 -10.49 4.88 -6.46
N TYR A 16 -11.59 4.50 -5.81
CA TYR A 16 -12.42 5.42 -5.03
C TYR A 16 -11.62 5.93 -3.84
N ASP A 17 -11.02 7.10 -4.02
CA ASP A 17 -10.28 7.79 -2.99
C ASP A 17 -10.50 9.30 -3.16
N HIS A 18 -10.62 10.02 -2.04
CA HIS A 18 -10.94 11.44 -2.04
C HIS A 18 -12.21 11.80 -2.85
N THR A 19 -13.26 10.98 -2.76
CA THR A 19 -14.49 11.13 -3.58
C THR A 19 -15.21 12.46 -3.39
N ARG A 20 -15.05 13.12 -2.22
CA ARG A 20 -15.55 14.49 -2.00
C ARG A 20 -14.85 15.58 -2.82
N LEU A 21 -13.61 15.33 -3.25
CA LEU A 21 -12.79 16.28 -4.02
C LEU A 21 -12.69 15.90 -5.49
N LEU A 22 -12.55 14.60 -5.78
CA LEU A 22 -12.26 14.09 -7.13
C LEU A 22 -13.50 13.57 -7.87
N GLY A 23 -14.67 13.57 -7.21
CA GLY A 23 -15.92 13.04 -7.74
C GLY A 23 -16.23 11.62 -7.25
N THR A 24 -17.47 11.18 -7.48
CA THR A 24 -18.01 9.91 -6.99
C THR A 24 -17.91 8.77 -8.00
N THR A 25 -17.38 9.03 -9.20
CA THR A 25 -17.22 8.02 -10.26
C THR A 25 -15.75 7.80 -10.59
N LEU A 26 -15.40 6.59 -11.04
CA LEU A 26 -14.02 6.29 -11.49
C LEU A 26 -13.61 7.18 -12.66
N GLU A 27 -14.54 7.53 -13.54
CA GLU A 27 -14.28 8.45 -14.66
C GLU A 27 -13.89 9.85 -14.18
N ALA A 28 -14.60 10.41 -13.20
CA ALA A 28 -14.30 11.73 -12.64
C ALA A 28 -12.91 11.74 -11.97
N ILE A 29 -12.65 10.71 -11.15
CA ILE A 29 -11.36 10.56 -10.46
C ILE A 29 -10.23 10.40 -11.48
N ALA A 30 -10.43 9.59 -12.52
CA ALA A 30 -9.44 9.39 -13.57
C ALA A 30 -9.20 10.65 -14.40
N THR A 31 -10.25 11.44 -14.68
CA THR A 31 -10.14 12.73 -15.37
C THR A 31 -9.27 13.71 -14.58
N GLU A 32 -9.51 13.84 -13.27
CA GLU A 32 -8.72 14.71 -12.41
C GLU A 32 -7.26 14.25 -12.29
N LYS A 33 -7.02 12.95 -12.08
CA LYS A 33 -5.64 12.41 -12.02
C LYS A 33 -4.91 12.52 -13.36
N ALA A 34 -5.60 12.36 -14.49
CA ALA A 34 -5.03 12.60 -15.81
C ALA A 34 -4.66 14.08 -16.05
N GLY A 35 -5.10 14.98 -15.18
CA GLY A 35 -4.70 16.39 -15.16
C GLY A 35 -3.19 16.61 -15.09
N ILE A 36 -2.41 15.63 -14.62
CA ILE A 36 -0.93 15.70 -14.57
C ILE A 36 -0.24 15.47 -15.92
N LEU A 37 -0.93 14.95 -16.94
CA LEU A 37 -0.35 14.73 -18.27
C LEU A 37 0.01 16.07 -18.89
N LYS A 38 1.20 16.23 -19.47
CA LYS A 38 1.61 17.51 -20.08
C LYS A 38 1.69 17.42 -21.60
N ARG A 39 1.35 18.52 -22.28
CA ARG A 39 1.27 18.57 -23.74
C ARG A 39 2.59 18.10 -24.39
N GLY A 40 2.50 17.15 -25.32
CA GLY A 40 3.65 16.58 -26.02
C GLY A 40 4.61 15.75 -25.15
N ARG A 41 4.31 15.54 -23.86
CA ARG A 41 5.12 14.68 -22.97
C ARG A 41 4.52 13.27 -22.93
N PRO A 42 5.33 12.21 -22.85
CA PRO A 42 4.82 10.86 -22.75
C PRO A 42 4.11 10.62 -21.42
N ALA A 43 3.31 9.57 -21.40
CA ALA A 43 2.56 9.16 -20.23
C ALA A 43 2.54 7.63 -20.08
N ILE A 44 2.53 7.16 -18.84
CA ILE A 44 2.34 5.75 -18.49
C ILE A 44 1.04 5.64 -17.69
N SER A 45 0.21 4.64 -18.02
CA SER A 45 -0.96 4.29 -17.23
C SER A 45 -0.90 2.83 -16.81
N GLY A 46 -0.91 2.59 -15.50
CA GLY A 46 -1.07 1.26 -14.93
C GLY A 46 -2.53 0.86 -14.72
N VAL A 47 -3.50 1.70 -15.12
CA VAL A 47 -4.94 1.55 -14.84
C VAL A 47 -5.57 0.43 -15.69
N ARG A 48 -6.40 -0.42 -15.09
CA ARG A 48 -7.02 -1.58 -15.77
C ARG A 48 -8.49 -1.38 -16.06
N GLU A 49 -9.16 -0.65 -15.18
CA GLU A 49 -10.60 -0.45 -15.13
C GLU A 49 -11.03 0.34 -16.38
N PRO A 50 -11.85 -0.24 -17.30
CA PRO A 50 -12.17 0.39 -18.58
C PRO A 50 -12.74 1.81 -18.44
N GLU A 51 -13.62 2.01 -17.47
CA GLU A 51 -14.24 3.31 -17.14
C GLU A 51 -13.22 4.38 -16.73
N ALA A 52 -12.11 3.98 -16.13
CA ALA A 52 -11.03 4.87 -15.74
C ALA A 52 -9.98 5.05 -16.85
N ARG A 53 -9.81 4.06 -17.73
CA ARG A 53 -8.87 4.14 -18.88
C ARG A 53 -9.34 5.13 -19.93
N ALA A 54 -10.63 5.13 -20.27
CA ALA A 54 -11.21 5.99 -21.30
C ALA A 54 -10.89 7.49 -21.12
N PRO A 55 -11.10 8.13 -19.94
CA PRO A 55 -10.75 9.54 -19.76
C PRO A 55 -9.24 9.80 -19.83
N ILE A 56 -8.39 8.88 -19.34
CA ILE A 56 -6.92 9.02 -19.42
C ILE A 56 -6.48 9.03 -20.90
N ALA A 57 -6.95 8.06 -21.69
CA ALA A 57 -6.63 7.96 -23.11
C ALA A 57 -7.14 9.17 -23.90
N ARG A 58 -8.36 9.66 -23.60
CA ARG A 58 -8.92 10.87 -24.20
C ARG A 58 -8.04 12.09 -23.92
N ILE A 59 -7.64 12.31 -22.67
CA ILE A 59 -6.81 13.45 -22.26
C ILE A 59 -5.40 13.35 -22.86
N ALA A 60 -4.82 12.15 -22.89
CA ALA A 60 -3.54 11.91 -23.56
C ALA A 60 -3.61 12.31 -25.05
N ARG A 61 -4.66 11.89 -25.77
CA ARG A 61 -4.87 12.26 -27.18
C ARG A 61 -5.02 13.76 -27.36
N GLN A 62 -5.85 14.41 -26.54
CA GLN A 62 -6.04 15.88 -26.58
C GLN A 62 -4.74 16.64 -26.34
N ARG A 63 -3.87 16.11 -25.49
CA ARG A 63 -2.58 16.73 -25.15
C ARG A 63 -1.43 16.26 -26.06
N GLY A 64 -1.67 15.36 -27.00
CA GLY A 64 -0.63 14.77 -27.85
C GLY A 64 0.44 14.01 -27.04
N CYS A 65 0.04 13.35 -25.95
CA CYS A 65 0.93 12.51 -25.15
C CYS A 65 1.09 11.13 -25.82
N ALA A 66 2.33 10.66 -25.93
CA ALA A 66 2.58 9.24 -26.21
C ALA A 66 2.24 8.42 -24.97
N LEU A 67 1.01 7.91 -24.92
CA LEU A 67 0.51 7.08 -23.81
C LEU A 67 0.90 5.62 -24.02
N ARG A 68 1.41 4.99 -22.96
CA ARG A 68 1.67 3.55 -22.88
C ARG A 68 0.88 2.96 -21.71
N GLU A 69 0.17 1.87 -21.96
CA GLU A 69 -0.79 1.31 -21.00
C GLU A 69 -0.44 -0.12 -20.59
N LEU A 70 -0.69 -0.42 -19.32
CA LEU A 70 -0.62 -1.78 -18.80
C LEU A 70 -1.64 -2.67 -19.51
N ASP A 71 -1.23 -3.90 -19.81
CA ASP A 71 -1.99 -4.90 -20.56
C ASP A 71 -2.30 -4.49 -22.02
N VAL A 72 -1.59 -3.47 -22.54
CA VAL A 72 -1.60 -3.09 -23.96
C VAL A 72 -0.17 -2.97 -24.50
N ASP A 73 0.65 -2.10 -23.90
CA ASP A 73 2.03 -1.86 -24.32
C ASP A 73 3.04 -2.59 -23.44
N PHE A 74 2.67 -2.92 -22.21
CA PHE A 74 3.52 -3.66 -21.27
C PHE A 74 2.69 -4.56 -20.37
N THR A 75 3.30 -5.65 -19.90
CA THR A 75 2.65 -6.67 -19.07
C THR A 75 3.58 -7.12 -17.95
N TYR A 76 3.01 -7.79 -16.96
CA TYR A 76 3.79 -8.44 -15.92
C TYR A 76 3.18 -9.79 -15.52
N ARG A 77 4.02 -10.64 -14.95
CA ARG A 77 3.62 -11.86 -14.24
C ARG A 77 4.18 -11.82 -12.83
N TYR A 78 3.31 -11.94 -11.84
CA TYR A 78 3.71 -12.11 -10.45
C TYR A 78 3.97 -13.58 -10.16
N GLU A 79 5.10 -13.86 -9.54
CA GLU A 79 5.47 -15.18 -9.04
C GLU A 79 5.42 -15.12 -7.50
N PRO A 80 4.31 -15.55 -6.86
CA PRO A 80 4.19 -15.49 -5.41
C PRO A 80 5.20 -16.41 -4.72
N PRO A 81 5.50 -16.17 -3.43
CA PRO A 81 6.28 -17.12 -2.64
C PRO A 81 5.56 -18.48 -2.57
N THR A 82 6.30 -19.58 -2.56
CA THR A 82 5.74 -20.94 -2.57
C THR A 82 5.37 -21.42 -1.16
N PRO A 83 4.10 -21.72 -0.85
CA PRO A 83 3.70 -22.30 0.44
C PRO A 83 4.14 -23.77 0.59
N PRO A 84 4.24 -24.32 1.82
CA PRO A 84 4.05 -23.62 3.10
C PRO A 84 5.21 -22.65 3.39
N LEU A 85 4.89 -21.49 3.94
CA LEU A 85 5.89 -20.48 4.30
C LEU A 85 6.36 -20.72 5.74
N ALA A 86 7.67 -20.66 5.98
CA ALA A 86 8.22 -20.67 7.34
C ALA A 86 8.23 -19.26 7.97
N ARG A 87 8.25 -18.22 7.13
CA ARG A 87 8.29 -16.80 7.51
C ARG A 87 7.69 -15.95 6.38
N PRO A 88 7.38 -14.66 6.63
CA PRO A 88 6.95 -13.75 5.58
C PRO A 88 7.96 -13.70 4.43
N ALA A 89 7.47 -13.89 3.22
CA ALA A 89 8.29 -13.95 2.03
C ALA A 89 7.66 -13.10 0.92
N ALA A 90 8.51 -12.36 0.21
CA ALA A 90 8.11 -11.63 -0.97
C ALA A 90 8.21 -12.51 -2.22
N GLY A 91 7.48 -12.14 -3.26
CA GLY A 91 7.52 -12.84 -4.54
C GLY A 91 8.60 -12.30 -5.49
N ARG A 92 8.49 -12.73 -6.74
CA ARG A 92 9.25 -12.20 -7.88
C ARG A 92 8.29 -11.63 -8.91
N VAL A 93 8.83 -10.84 -9.83
CA VAL A 93 8.04 -10.28 -10.93
C VAL A 93 8.80 -10.41 -12.24
N ALA A 94 8.10 -10.91 -13.26
CA ALA A 94 8.57 -10.82 -14.64
C ALA A 94 7.86 -9.66 -15.34
N VAL A 95 8.61 -8.79 -16.02
CA VAL A 95 8.02 -7.63 -16.72
C VAL A 95 8.50 -7.57 -18.16
N ARG A 96 7.57 -7.34 -19.08
CA ARG A 96 7.88 -7.13 -20.49
C ARG A 96 7.18 -5.87 -20.99
N SER A 97 7.93 -4.96 -21.58
CA SER A 97 7.41 -3.77 -22.24
C SER A 97 7.54 -3.88 -23.76
N TRP A 98 7.12 -2.84 -24.48
CA TRP A 98 7.34 -2.70 -25.92
C TRP A 98 8.82 -2.62 -26.30
N ARG A 99 9.71 -2.31 -25.34
CA ARG A 99 11.14 -2.07 -25.55
C ARG A 99 12.02 -3.16 -24.95
N THR A 100 11.67 -3.65 -23.76
CA THR A 100 12.57 -4.45 -22.93
C THR A 100 11.86 -5.65 -22.32
N ASP A 101 12.50 -6.82 -22.42
CA ASP A 101 12.20 -7.97 -21.58
C ASP A 101 13.10 -7.92 -20.34
N TRP A 102 12.52 -7.50 -19.21
CA TRP A 102 13.24 -7.31 -17.95
C TRP A 102 13.57 -8.64 -17.26
N GLY A 103 13.08 -9.78 -17.78
CA GLY A 103 13.24 -11.09 -17.16
C GLY A 103 12.56 -11.13 -15.79
N VAL A 104 12.92 -12.15 -14.99
CA VAL A 104 12.42 -12.29 -13.62
C VAL A 104 13.31 -11.50 -12.67
N LEU A 105 12.70 -10.65 -11.84
CA LEU A 105 13.35 -9.82 -10.84
C LEU A 105 12.82 -10.14 -9.45
N ASP A 106 13.70 -10.11 -8.45
CA ASP A 106 13.30 -10.16 -7.04
C ASP A 106 12.54 -8.88 -6.68
N LEU A 107 11.42 -9.03 -5.97
CA LEU A 107 10.58 -7.93 -5.53
C LEU A 107 10.50 -7.94 -4.00
N PRO A 108 11.35 -7.20 -3.28
CA PRO A 108 11.40 -7.26 -1.81
C PRO A 108 10.30 -6.42 -1.15
N LEU A 109 9.12 -6.36 -1.76
CA LEU A 109 7.91 -5.77 -1.20
C LEU A 109 6.81 -6.83 -1.19
N LEU A 110 6.13 -6.99 -0.05
CA LEU A 110 5.06 -7.97 0.08
C LEU A 110 3.81 -7.51 -0.68
N GLY A 111 3.20 -8.45 -1.39
CA GLY A 111 1.88 -8.27 -2.00
C GLY A 111 1.88 -8.25 -3.53
N PRO A 112 0.86 -8.87 -4.16
CA PRO A 112 0.76 -8.97 -5.62
C PRO A 112 0.62 -7.61 -6.30
N HIS A 113 -0.01 -6.64 -5.64
CA HIS A 113 -0.14 -5.27 -6.13
C HIS A 113 1.22 -4.58 -6.35
N GLN A 114 2.28 -4.99 -5.65
CA GLN A 114 3.61 -4.45 -5.84
C GLN A 114 4.24 -4.88 -7.17
N ALA A 115 3.83 -6.04 -7.72
CA ALA A 115 4.27 -6.47 -9.04
C ALA A 115 3.73 -5.54 -10.15
N ARG A 116 2.49 -5.05 -10.00
CA ARG A 116 1.93 -4.01 -10.88
C ARG A 116 2.71 -2.71 -10.77
N ASN A 117 3.03 -2.27 -9.55
CA ASN A 117 3.83 -1.07 -9.34
C ASN A 117 5.24 -1.20 -9.96
N ALA A 118 5.87 -2.37 -9.83
CA ALA A 118 7.15 -2.68 -10.46
C ALA A 118 7.06 -2.62 -11.99
N ALA A 119 5.99 -3.17 -12.57
CA ALA A 119 5.75 -3.10 -14.02
C ALA A 119 5.64 -1.66 -14.53
N VAL A 120 4.86 -0.83 -13.83
CA VAL A 120 4.72 0.60 -14.13
C VAL A 120 6.05 1.34 -14.00
N ALA A 121 6.84 1.04 -12.98
CA ALA A 121 8.15 1.65 -12.77
C ALA A 121 9.16 1.27 -13.87
N LEU A 122 9.23 -0.01 -14.24
CA LEU A 122 10.13 -0.50 -15.30
C LEU A 122 9.72 0.02 -16.68
N ALA A 123 8.42 0.07 -16.99
CA ALA A 123 7.93 0.70 -18.22
C ALA A 123 8.23 2.21 -18.23
N SER A 124 8.21 2.88 -17.07
CA SER A 124 8.61 4.28 -16.95
C SER A 124 10.10 4.48 -17.26
N LEU A 125 10.97 3.55 -16.84
CA LEU A 125 12.39 3.58 -17.23
C LEU A 125 12.57 3.41 -18.73
N ASP A 126 11.79 2.56 -19.39
CA ASP A 126 11.85 2.39 -20.85
C ASP A 126 11.48 3.67 -21.60
N VAL A 127 10.46 4.41 -21.14
CA VAL A 127 10.13 5.74 -21.71
C VAL A 127 11.27 6.73 -21.51
N LEU A 128 11.86 6.78 -20.30
CA LEU A 128 12.96 7.70 -20.03
C LEU A 128 14.21 7.32 -20.84
N ALA A 129 14.43 6.03 -21.11
CA ALA A 129 15.50 5.56 -21.98
C ALA A 129 15.32 6.02 -23.43
N GLU A 130 14.09 6.05 -23.95
CA GLU A 130 13.78 6.65 -25.25
C GLU A 130 14.08 8.17 -25.30
N GLN A 131 14.10 8.84 -24.15
CA GLN A 131 14.49 10.24 -24.00
C GLN A 131 15.99 10.44 -23.73
N GLY A 132 16.80 9.37 -23.78
CA GLY A 132 18.25 9.43 -23.62
C GLY A 132 18.76 9.12 -22.21
N LEU A 133 17.90 8.72 -21.26
CA LEU A 133 18.38 8.20 -19.97
C LEU A 133 19.09 6.86 -20.18
N VAL A 134 20.35 6.76 -19.74
CA VAL A 134 21.07 5.49 -19.76
C VAL A 134 20.54 4.61 -18.62
N VAL A 135 19.84 3.53 -18.96
CA VAL A 135 19.30 2.57 -18.00
C VAL A 135 20.12 1.29 -18.03
N ASP A 136 21.05 1.15 -17.08
CA ASP A 136 21.81 -0.09 -16.87
C ASP A 136 20.93 -1.14 -16.18
N ARG A 137 20.79 -2.32 -16.80
CA ARG A 137 20.03 -3.44 -16.25
C ARG A 137 20.59 -3.91 -14.91
N ALA A 138 21.92 -3.89 -14.73
CA ALA A 138 22.51 -4.28 -13.46
C ALA A 138 22.17 -3.28 -12.34
N ALA A 139 22.10 -1.98 -12.66
CA ALA A 139 21.61 -0.96 -11.74
C ALA A 139 20.14 -1.16 -11.37
N VAL A 140 19.28 -1.54 -12.32
CA VAL A 140 17.87 -1.88 -12.04
C VAL A 140 17.77 -3.06 -11.07
N VAL A 141 18.49 -4.15 -11.33
CA VAL A 141 18.50 -5.34 -10.44
C VAL A 141 18.95 -4.96 -9.03
N ARG A 142 20.05 -4.20 -8.91
CA ARG A 142 20.53 -3.71 -7.60
C ARG A 142 19.50 -2.82 -6.91
N GLY A 143 18.87 -1.91 -7.65
CA GLY A 143 17.85 -1.00 -7.13
C GLY A 143 16.64 -1.74 -6.55
N PHE A 144 16.18 -2.80 -7.24
CA PHE A 144 15.14 -3.68 -6.71
C PHE A 144 15.62 -4.44 -5.46
N ALA A 145 16.82 -5.02 -5.47
CA ALA A 145 17.34 -5.78 -4.33
C ALA A 145 17.45 -4.94 -3.04
N THR A 146 17.79 -3.65 -3.15
CA THR A 146 17.90 -2.73 -2.02
C THR A 146 16.63 -1.94 -1.72
N LEU A 147 15.54 -2.17 -2.47
CA LEU A 147 14.30 -1.42 -2.32
C LEU A 147 13.76 -1.57 -0.90
N ARG A 148 13.44 -0.45 -0.27
CA ARG A 148 12.74 -0.36 1.01
C ARG A 148 11.63 0.67 0.88
N TRP A 149 10.43 0.29 1.27
CA TRP A 149 9.28 1.17 1.24
C TRP A 149 8.56 1.14 2.60
N PRO A 150 8.84 2.11 3.48
CA PRO A 150 8.20 2.18 4.79
C PRO A 150 6.67 2.17 4.72
N ALA A 151 6.02 1.53 5.68
CA ALA A 151 4.55 1.44 5.78
C ALA A 151 3.85 0.86 4.54
N ARG A 152 4.49 -0.10 3.86
CA ARG A 152 3.91 -0.94 2.80
C ARG A 152 4.08 -2.40 3.16
N VAL A 153 3.20 -2.89 4.01
CA VAL A 153 3.28 -4.21 4.68
C VAL A 153 4.69 -4.44 5.25
N GLU A 154 5.19 -3.43 5.96
CA GLU A 154 6.53 -3.43 6.56
C GLU A 154 6.51 -4.28 7.83
N VAL A 155 7.39 -5.28 7.91
CA VAL A 155 7.53 -6.15 9.09
C VAL A 155 8.58 -5.56 10.02
N LEU A 156 8.19 -5.25 11.26
CA LEU A 156 9.00 -4.61 12.31
C LEU A 156 9.05 -5.44 13.61
N GLY A 157 8.77 -6.73 13.52
CA GLY A 157 8.78 -7.65 14.66
C GLY A 157 8.38 -9.05 14.22
N GLU A 158 8.83 -10.07 14.94
CA GLU A 158 8.68 -11.48 14.54
C GLU A 158 7.94 -12.37 15.55
N SER A 159 7.75 -11.93 16.80
CA SER A 159 7.00 -12.71 17.81
C SER A 159 6.16 -11.82 18.75
N PRO A 160 4.88 -11.54 18.41
CA PRO A 160 4.21 -11.80 17.13
C PRO A 160 4.83 -11.02 15.95
N TYR A 161 4.47 -11.38 14.73
CA TYR A 161 4.73 -10.52 13.59
C TYR A 161 4.10 -9.15 13.81
N LEU A 162 4.86 -8.08 13.63
CA LEU A 162 4.34 -6.72 13.73
C LEU A 162 4.41 -6.06 12.36
N VAL A 163 3.25 -5.85 11.75
CA VAL A 163 3.11 -5.34 10.38
C VAL A 163 2.54 -3.94 10.40
N ILE A 164 3.19 -3.03 9.68
CA ILE A 164 2.71 -1.65 9.47
C ILE A 164 2.34 -1.46 8.00
N ASP A 165 1.14 -0.95 7.74
CA ASP A 165 0.70 -0.64 6.39
C ASP A 165 -0.16 0.64 6.33
N GLY A 166 0.02 1.42 5.26
CA GLY A 166 -0.68 2.68 5.04
C GLY A 166 -1.98 2.60 4.23
N ALA A 167 -2.62 1.43 4.10
CA ALA A 167 -3.94 1.28 3.49
C ALA A 167 -4.95 2.23 4.17
N HIS A 168 -5.72 2.95 3.35
CA HIS A 168 -6.62 4.03 3.81
C HIS A 168 -7.84 4.22 2.91
N ASN A 169 -8.06 3.30 1.98
CA ASN A 169 -9.23 3.20 1.11
C ASN A 169 -9.54 1.71 0.87
N VAL A 170 -10.73 1.41 0.33
CA VAL A 170 -11.22 0.04 0.16
C VAL A 170 -10.25 -0.83 -0.66
N ALA A 171 -9.81 -0.35 -1.83
CA ALA A 171 -8.89 -1.08 -2.70
C ALA A 171 -7.54 -1.40 -2.01
N SER A 172 -7.00 -0.45 -1.22
CA SER A 172 -5.77 -0.69 -0.46
C SER A 172 -5.96 -1.65 0.71
N ALA A 173 -7.15 -1.66 1.34
CA ALA A 173 -7.49 -2.59 2.41
C ALA A 173 -7.65 -4.03 1.87
N GLU A 174 -8.28 -4.18 0.71
CA GLU A 174 -8.38 -5.47 0.00
C GLU A 174 -6.99 -5.99 -0.38
N ALA A 175 -6.14 -5.14 -0.95
CA ALA A 175 -4.76 -5.48 -1.29
C ALA A 175 -3.92 -5.89 -0.07
N LEU A 176 -4.13 -5.24 1.08
CA LEU A 176 -3.52 -5.62 2.35
C LEU A 176 -3.98 -7.01 2.78
N VAL A 177 -5.29 -7.29 2.77
CA VAL A 177 -5.84 -8.60 3.16
C VAL A 177 -5.31 -9.72 2.26
N GLU A 178 -5.29 -9.51 0.94
CA GLU A 178 -4.70 -10.46 -0.01
C GLU A 178 -3.23 -10.73 0.32
N THR A 179 -2.47 -9.69 0.62
CA THR A 179 -1.05 -9.79 0.98
C THR A 179 -0.85 -10.57 2.29
N LEU A 180 -1.63 -10.25 3.33
CA LEU A 180 -1.56 -10.94 4.63
C LEU A 180 -1.87 -12.43 4.50
N ARG A 181 -2.83 -12.81 3.65
CA ARG A 181 -3.19 -14.21 3.40
C ARG A 181 -2.13 -14.95 2.58
N ALA A 182 -1.58 -14.30 1.55
CA ALA A 182 -0.63 -14.93 0.64
C ALA A 182 0.79 -15.05 1.22
N CYS A 183 1.19 -14.09 2.07
CA CYS A 183 2.60 -13.94 2.45
C CYS A 183 2.89 -14.35 3.90
N PHE A 184 1.91 -14.50 4.78
CA PHE A 184 2.15 -14.76 6.21
C PHE A 184 1.61 -16.13 6.63
N PRO A 185 2.46 -17.02 7.20
CA PRO A 185 2.05 -18.32 7.70
C PRO A 185 1.45 -18.23 9.11
N VAL A 186 0.39 -17.44 9.28
CA VAL A 186 -0.27 -17.21 10.58
C VAL A 186 -1.76 -17.46 10.49
N THR A 187 -2.32 -17.96 11.58
CA THR A 187 -3.77 -18.21 11.72
C THR A 187 -4.46 -17.11 12.52
N HIS A 188 -3.81 -16.53 13.53
CA HIS A 188 -4.38 -15.49 14.36
C HIS A 188 -3.85 -14.10 14.01
N ARG A 189 -4.74 -13.16 13.71
CA ARG A 189 -4.42 -11.78 13.33
C ARG A 189 -5.15 -10.78 14.20
N THR A 190 -4.41 -9.82 14.74
CA THR A 190 -4.91 -8.69 15.53
C THR A 190 -4.82 -7.43 14.69
N LEU A 191 -5.95 -6.72 14.54
CA LEU A 191 -6.02 -5.44 13.85
C LEU A 191 -5.89 -4.29 14.85
N VAL A 192 -4.98 -3.36 14.57
CA VAL A 192 -4.95 -2.02 15.15
C VAL A 192 -5.35 -1.04 14.06
N PHE A 193 -6.52 -0.42 14.18
CA PHE A 193 -7.10 0.37 13.12
C PHE A 193 -7.46 1.78 13.56
N GLY A 194 -7.08 2.75 12.73
CA GLY A 194 -7.52 4.13 12.82
C GLY A 194 -7.44 4.77 11.43
N THR A 195 -8.49 5.50 11.05
CA THR A 195 -8.59 6.07 9.72
C THR A 195 -8.86 7.57 9.74
N THR A 196 -8.81 8.17 8.55
CA THR A 196 -9.02 9.60 8.33
C THR A 196 -10.48 9.87 8.01
N ARG A 197 -11.02 10.99 8.50
CA ARG A 197 -12.32 11.52 8.11
C ARG A 197 -12.42 11.60 6.58
N ASP A 198 -13.65 11.50 6.08
CA ASP A 198 -13.96 11.58 4.65
C ASP A 198 -13.51 10.35 3.83
N LYS A 199 -12.87 9.35 4.45
CA LYS A 199 -12.65 8.03 3.85
C LYS A 199 -13.88 7.14 4.06
N ASP A 200 -14.03 6.14 3.22
CA ASP A 200 -15.05 5.10 3.40
C ASP A 200 -14.66 4.16 4.55
N LEU A 201 -15.00 4.55 5.77
CA LEU A 201 -14.75 3.77 6.99
C LEU A 201 -15.39 2.38 6.90
N LYS A 202 -16.69 2.32 6.56
CA LYS A 202 -17.43 1.05 6.51
C LYS A 202 -16.91 0.15 5.40
N GLY A 203 -16.59 0.69 4.23
CA GLY A 203 -15.99 -0.08 3.13
C GLY A 203 -14.63 -0.67 3.50
N GLN A 204 -13.75 0.11 4.13
CA GLN A 204 -12.46 -0.40 4.63
C GLN A 204 -12.66 -1.52 5.66
N LEU A 205 -13.54 -1.32 6.63
CA LEU A 205 -13.83 -2.33 7.66
C LEU A 205 -14.42 -3.61 7.05
N ARG A 206 -15.35 -3.52 6.09
CA ARG A 206 -15.89 -4.71 5.39
C ARG A 206 -14.79 -5.52 4.71
N ALA A 207 -13.79 -4.87 4.13
CA ALA A 207 -12.65 -5.56 3.53
C ALA A 207 -11.74 -6.21 4.60
N LEU A 208 -11.45 -5.48 5.69
CA LEU A 208 -10.48 -5.90 6.71
C LEU A 208 -11.02 -6.98 7.65
N LEU A 209 -12.20 -6.76 8.25
CA LEU A 209 -12.71 -7.53 9.38
C LEU A 209 -12.70 -9.06 9.19
N PRO A 210 -13.02 -9.62 8.01
CA PRO A 210 -12.97 -11.08 7.78
C PRO A 210 -11.55 -11.69 7.82
N CYS A 211 -10.49 -10.88 7.91
CA CYS A 211 -9.11 -11.34 7.98
C CYS A 211 -8.54 -11.33 9.41
N PHE A 212 -9.21 -10.67 10.36
CA PHE A 212 -8.71 -10.43 11.70
C PHE A 212 -9.61 -11.06 12.76
N ASP A 213 -9.00 -11.56 13.83
CA ASP A 213 -9.64 -12.27 14.94
C ASP A 213 -9.89 -11.34 16.15
N ALA A 214 -8.94 -10.42 16.40
CA ALA A 214 -9.01 -9.46 17.49
C ALA A 214 -8.84 -8.03 16.98
N LEU A 215 -9.49 -7.06 17.64
CA LEU A 215 -9.65 -5.70 17.13
C LEU A 215 -9.30 -4.66 18.20
N VAL A 216 -8.51 -3.67 17.80
CA VAL A 216 -8.17 -2.48 18.58
C VAL A 216 -8.44 -1.25 17.71
N ALA A 217 -9.39 -0.41 18.13
CA ALA A 217 -9.68 0.87 17.51
C ALA A 217 -8.83 1.96 18.17
N THR A 218 -8.19 2.78 17.33
CA THR A 218 -7.40 3.91 17.78
C THR A 218 -7.45 5.07 16.78
N ARG A 219 -6.68 6.12 17.05
CA ARG A 219 -6.53 7.31 16.22
C ARG A 219 -5.08 7.72 16.13
N TYR A 220 -4.71 8.43 15.06
CA TYR A 220 -3.46 9.17 15.05
C TYR A 220 -3.63 10.52 15.73
N VAL A 221 -2.57 11.06 16.34
CA VAL A 221 -2.65 12.22 17.25
C VAL A 221 -2.27 13.54 16.58
N GLU A 222 -1.36 13.52 15.60
CA GLU A 222 -0.78 14.77 15.06
C GLU A 222 -1.71 15.51 14.08
N ASN A 223 -2.78 14.86 13.62
CA ASN A 223 -3.65 15.42 12.59
C ASN A 223 -5.13 15.40 13.05
N PRO A 224 -5.84 16.54 13.01
CA PRO A 224 -7.20 16.66 13.53
C PRO A 224 -8.23 15.89 12.68
N ARG A 225 -7.84 15.38 11.52
CA ARG A 225 -8.72 14.62 10.63
C ARG A 225 -8.88 13.16 11.04
N SER A 226 -8.33 12.71 12.15
CA SER A 226 -8.60 11.33 12.59
C SER A 226 -10.09 11.16 12.93
N VAL A 227 -10.60 9.96 12.64
CA VAL A 227 -11.88 9.49 13.17
C VAL A 227 -11.69 9.17 14.66
N PRO A 228 -12.64 9.54 15.55
CA PRO A 228 -12.65 9.08 16.93
C PRO A 228 -12.60 7.55 17.03
N PRO A 229 -11.78 6.97 17.93
CA PRO A 229 -11.72 5.51 18.14
C PRO A 229 -13.09 4.89 18.47
N GLU A 230 -13.96 5.62 19.16
CA GLU A 230 -15.30 5.22 19.53
C GLU A 230 -16.20 5.04 18.30
N ASP A 231 -16.08 5.93 17.32
CA ASP A 231 -16.83 5.84 16.05
C ASP A 231 -16.35 4.66 15.21
N VAL A 232 -15.04 4.37 15.23
CA VAL A 232 -14.48 3.16 14.61
C VAL A 232 -15.06 1.91 15.27
N ALA A 233 -15.05 1.84 16.60
CA ALA A 233 -15.57 0.72 17.35
C ALA A 233 -17.08 0.52 17.14
N ALA A 234 -17.85 1.61 17.09
CA ALA A 234 -19.28 1.56 16.78
C ALA A 234 -19.54 1.01 15.37
N ALA A 235 -18.74 1.42 14.38
CA ALA A 235 -18.85 0.90 13.02
C ALA A 235 -18.49 -0.59 12.93
N ILE A 236 -17.50 -1.05 13.70
CA ILE A 236 -17.15 -2.47 13.80
C ILE A 236 -18.32 -3.26 14.42
N LEU A 237 -18.86 -2.77 15.53
CA LEU A 237 -19.98 -3.40 16.21
C LEU A 237 -21.20 -3.53 15.29
N GLU A 238 -21.51 -2.48 14.52
CA GLU A 238 -22.61 -2.49 13.53
C GLU A 238 -22.39 -3.53 12.42
N LEU A 239 -21.17 -3.66 11.91
CA LEU A 239 -20.86 -4.50 10.74
C LEU A 239 -20.67 -5.98 11.09
N ASP A 240 -20.18 -6.28 12.29
CA ASP A 240 -19.62 -7.59 12.62
C ASP A 240 -19.94 -8.07 14.05
N GLY A 241 -20.64 -7.25 14.84
CA GLY A 241 -21.10 -7.61 16.19
C GLY A 241 -20.00 -7.81 17.24
N ARG A 242 -18.72 -7.67 16.87
CA ARG A 242 -17.58 -7.88 17.77
C ARG A 242 -17.27 -6.67 18.63
N ALA A 243 -17.05 -6.91 19.91
CA ALA A 243 -16.48 -5.92 20.81
C ALA A 243 -15.05 -5.57 20.38
N THR A 244 -14.69 -4.30 20.51
CA THR A 244 -13.39 -3.77 20.08
C THR A 244 -12.74 -3.04 21.25
N SER A 245 -11.44 -3.25 21.48
CA SER A 245 -10.68 -2.46 22.45
C SER A 245 -10.51 -1.04 21.91
N VAL A 246 -10.80 -0.02 22.71
CA VAL A 246 -10.79 1.38 22.28
C VAL A 246 -9.77 2.17 23.08
N THR A 247 -8.86 2.88 22.40
CA THR A 247 -7.98 3.86 23.04
C THR A 247 -7.63 4.99 22.07
N ALA A 248 -7.51 6.19 22.61
CA ALA A 248 -7.13 7.39 21.87
C ALA A 248 -5.62 7.52 21.62
N ASP A 249 -4.79 6.64 22.19
CA ASP A 249 -3.34 6.65 22.10
C ASP A 249 -2.82 5.44 21.28
N PRO A 250 -2.12 5.67 20.14
CA PRO A 250 -1.46 4.62 19.38
C PRO A 250 -0.52 3.72 20.19
N ALA A 251 0.18 4.27 21.19
CA ALA A 251 1.10 3.51 22.03
C ALA A 251 0.35 2.53 22.93
N GLU A 252 -0.75 2.96 23.54
CA GLU A 252 -1.64 2.09 24.29
C GLU A 252 -2.30 1.05 23.39
N ALA A 253 -2.68 1.41 22.15
CA ALA A 253 -3.26 0.50 21.18
C ALA A 253 -2.30 -0.63 20.81
N LEU A 254 -1.04 -0.29 20.55
CA LEU A 254 0.04 -1.25 20.32
C LEU A 254 0.27 -2.15 21.55
N ALA A 255 0.28 -1.57 22.75
CA ALA A 255 0.43 -2.35 23.99
C ALA A 255 -0.75 -3.30 24.23
N ALA A 256 -1.98 -2.87 23.94
CA ALA A 256 -3.17 -3.71 24.00
C ALA A 256 -3.08 -4.86 22.98
N ALA A 257 -2.72 -4.56 21.72
CA ALA A 257 -2.54 -5.56 20.68
C ALA A 257 -1.46 -6.60 21.05
N ARG A 258 -0.35 -6.18 21.64
CA ARG A 258 0.72 -7.08 22.11
C ARG A 258 0.29 -8.00 23.25
N ARG A 259 -0.67 -7.58 24.09
CA ARG A 259 -1.19 -8.43 25.18
C ARG A 259 -2.13 -9.52 24.68
N ILE A 260 -2.87 -9.26 23.59
CA ILE A 260 -3.89 -10.18 23.07
C ILE A 260 -3.38 -11.06 21.92
N ALA A 261 -2.36 -10.62 21.18
CA ALA A 261 -1.80 -11.39 20.07
C ALA A 261 -0.92 -12.54 20.59
N PRO A 262 -1.12 -13.78 20.10
CA PRO A 262 -0.26 -14.90 20.44
C PRO A 262 1.13 -14.73 19.82
N ARG A 263 2.15 -15.40 20.38
CA ARG A 263 3.56 -15.27 19.94
C ARG A 263 3.81 -15.66 18.48
N ASP A 264 3.00 -16.56 17.94
CA ASP A 264 3.01 -17.03 16.54
C ASP A 264 1.95 -16.33 15.67
N GLY A 265 1.27 -15.32 16.22
CA GLY A 265 0.28 -14.51 15.53
C GLY A 265 0.87 -13.30 14.82
N LEU A 266 -0.03 -12.42 14.38
CA LEU A 266 0.30 -11.18 13.68
C LEU A 266 -0.49 -10.01 14.24
N ILE A 267 0.17 -8.87 14.47
CA ILE A 267 -0.44 -7.57 14.72
C ILE A 267 -0.28 -6.74 13.46
N CYS A 268 -1.37 -6.19 12.92
CA CYS A 268 -1.35 -5.29 11.78
C CYS A 268 -1.86 -3.91 12.21
N VAL A 269 -1.04 -2.87 12.03
CA VAL A 269 -1.46 -1.47 12.18
C VAL A 269 -1.74 -0.88 10.81
N THR A 270 -2.97 -0.38 10.60
CA THR A 270 -3.39 0.16 9.30
C THR A 270 -4.58 1.13 9.40
N GLY A 271 -5.05 1.64 8.27
CA GLY A 271 -6.20 2.55 8.14
C GLY A 271 -5.81 3.99 7.77
N SER A 272 -4.53 4.35 7.94
CA SER A 272 -3.99 5.67 7.60
C SER A 272 -2.48 5.63 7.50
N LEU A 273 -1.90 6.39 6.56
CA LEU A 273 -0.47 6.67 6.52
C LEU A 273 0.02 7.42 7.77
N PHE A 274 -0.82 8.27 8.37
CA PHE A 274 -0.47 8.97 9.61
C PHE A 274 -0.31 7.99 10.78
N LEU A 275 -1.30 7.11 11.00
CA LEU A 275 -1.24 6.10 12.04
C LEU A 275 -0.06 5.14 11.81
N ALA A 276 0.15 4.72 10.57
CA ALA A 276 1.28 3.87 10.21
C ALA A 276 2.63 4.53 10.54
N ALA A 277 2.79 5.82 10.24
CA ALA A 277 4.01 6.57 10.55
C ALA A 277 4.24 6.74 12.06
N GLU A 278 3.20 7.11 12.82
CA GLU A 278 3.27 7.25 14.28
C GLU A 278 3.60 5.91 14.96
N ALA A 279 2.89 4.83 14.60
CA ALA A 279 3.14 3.50 15.12
C ALA A 279 4.55 2.99 14.78
N ARG A 280 5.01 3.20 13.54
CA ARG A 280 6.37 2.87 13.13
C ARG A 280 7.41 3.60 13.97
N ALA A 281 7.22 4.89 14.23
CA ALA A 281 8.14 5.67 15.06
C ALA A 281 8.18 5.15 16.51
N LEU A 282 7.03 4.77 17.08
CA LEU A 282 6.96 4.18 18.42
C LEU A 282 7.69 2.84 18.50
N ILE A 283 7.55 1.99 17.49
CA ILE A 283 8.21 0.68 17.44
C ILE A 283 9.73 0.85 17.36
N LEU A 284 10.22 1.67 16.44
CA LEU A 284 11.66 1.89 16.25
C LEU A 284 12.32 2.59 17.45
N LYS A 285 11.61 3.47 18.15
CA LYS A 285 12.11 4.09 19.39
C LYS A 285 12.29 3.07 20.52
N ASN A 286 11.40 2.09 20.61
CA ASN A 286 11.49 1.06 21.64
C ASN A 286 12.59 0.03 21.34
N GLU A 287 13.00 -0.12 20.08
CA GLU A 287 14.15 -0.96 19.70
C GLU A 287 15.51 -0.29 19.98
N THR A 288 15.57 1.06 19.95
CA THR A 288 16.80 1.81 20.25
C THR A 288 17.07 2.02 21.74
N VAL A 289 16.17 1.59 22.62
CA VAL A 289 16.42 1.45 24.07
C VAL A 289 16.73 -0.03 24.34
N PRO A 290 18.00 -0.49 24.20
CA PRO A 290 18.35 -1.81 24.66
C PRO A 290 18.08 -1.89 26.17
N ALA A 291 17.61 -3.06 26.62
CA ALA A 291 17.46 -3.38 28.03
C ALA A 291 18.78 -3.11 28.77
N MET A 292 18.95 -1.92 29.33
CA MET A 292 19.99 -1.64 30.30
C MET A 292 19.67 -2.46 31.55
N SER A 293 20.39 -3.57 31.68
CA SER A 293 20.82 -4.18 32.94
C SER A 293 19.83 -4.10 34.11
N ARG A 294 18.92 -5.06 34.19
CA ARG A 294 18.52 -5.61 35.48
C ARG A 294 19.51 -6.72 35.86
N VAL A 295 20.71 -6.32 36.26
CA VAL A 295 21.59 -7.12 37.12
C VAL A 295 22.04 -6.18 38.23
N MET A 296 21.42 -6.35 39.39
CA MET A 296 21.79 -5.94 40.75
C MET A 296 20.56 -6.39 41.57
N THR A 297 20.61 -7.41 42.42
CA THR A 297 21.60 -7.77 43.43
C THR A 297 21.53 -9.28 43.68
#